data_AF-A0A0L7R5Z2-F1
#
_entry.id   AF-A0A0L7R5Z2-F1
#
_cell.length_a   1.000
_cell.length_b   1.000
_cell.length_c   1.000
_cell.angle_alpha   90.00
_cell.angle_beta   90.00
_cell.angle_gamma   90.00
#
_symmetry.space_group_name_H-M   'P 1'
#
loop_
_entity.id
_entity.type
_entity.pdbx_description
1 polymer ?
#
loop_
_entity_poly.entity_id
_entity_poly.type
_entity_poly.pdbx_seq_one_letter_code
_entity_poly.pdbx_strand_id
1 'polypeptide(L)' 'ELGYETLPHPPYSPHLSPTDYHLFNHLENFLQEKNLKTQAAVENAFEEFIDSRTPELYNTGIKKLVLRSRKCIESITSF' A
#
# COMPACT_ATOMS: atom_id res chain seq x y z
N GLU A 1 -14.04 -2.24 23.15
CA GLU A 1 -13.57 -2.43 21.74
C GLU A 1 -14.20 -1.38 20.85
N LEU A 2 -13.58 -1.06 19.71
CA LEU A 2 -14.00 0.05 18.82
C LEU A 2 -15.07 -0.33 17.79
N GLY A 3 -15.53 -1.60 17.75
CA GLY A 3 -16.61 -2.04 16.85
C GLY A 3 -16.21 -2.28 15.39
N TYR A 4 -14.91 -2.35 15.08
CA TYR A 4 -14.42 -2.64 13.73
C TYR A 4 -14.31 -4.14 13.46
N GLU A 5 -14.67 -4.56 12.24
CA GLU A 5 -14.40 -5.90 11.74
C GLU A 5 -12.93 -6.03 11.32
N THR A 6 -12.26 -7.09 11.76
CA THR A 6 -10.87 -7.39 11.36
C THR A 6 -10.88 -8.35 10.19
N LEU A 7 -10.33 -7.92 9.05
CA LEU A 7 -10.17 -8.80 7.89
C LEU A 7 -9.06 -9.83 8.16
N PRO A 8 -9.28 -11.12 7.86
CA PRO A 8 -8.25 -12.13 8.02
C PRO A 8 -7.08 -11.86 7.07
N HIS A 9 -5.86 -11.80 7.61
CA HIS A 9 -4.64 -11.57 6.84
C HIS A 9 -3.65 -12.74 7.05
N PRO A 10 -3.27 -13.47 6.00
CA PRO A 10 -2.32 -14.55 6.14
C PRO A 10 -0.91 -14.03 6.49
N PRO A 11 -0.10 -14.80 7.26
CA PRO A 11 1.27 -14.43 7.56
C PRO A 11 2.10 -14.16 6.29
N TYR A 12 3.05 -13.23 6.39
CA TYR A 12 4.05 -12.93 5.35
C TYR A 12 3.47 -12.67 3.94
N SER A 13 2.30 -12.02 3.86
CA SER A 13 1.59 -11.79 2.60
C SER A 13 1.52 -10.30 2.19
N PRO A 14 2.67 -9.63 1.97
CA PRO A 14 2.69 -8.21 1.60
C PRO A 14 2.01 -7.96 0.25
N HIS A 15 1.97 -8.96 -0.64
CA HIS A 15 1.25 -8.89 -1.91
C HIS A 15 -0.28 -8.78 -1.76
N LEU A 16 -0.83 -8.99 -0.56
CA LEU A 16 -2.24 -8.80 -0.18
C LEU A 16 -2.47 -7.54 0.67
N SER A 17 -1.43 -6.79 1.02
CA SER A 17 -1.53 -5.54 1.78
C SER A 17 -1.51 -4.35 0.82
N PRO A 18 -2.61 -3.58 0.70
CA PRO A 18 -2.65 -2.41 -0.19
C PRO A 18 -1.58 -1.36 0.12
N THR A 19 -1.20 -1.25 1.38
CA THR A 19 -0.10 -0.37 1.81
C THR A 19 1.22 -0.82 1.18
N ASP A 20 1.53 -2.12 1.28
CA ASP A 20 2.80 -2.66 0.80
C ASP A 20 2.86 -2.71 -0.73
N TYR A 21 1.86 -3.30 -1.40
CA TYR A 21 1.95 -3.50 -2.86
C TYR A 21 1.63 -2.27 -3.69
N HIS A 22 1.06 -1.21 -3.11
CA HIS A 22 0.59 -0.04 -3.87
C HIS A 22 1.12 1.27 -3.28
N LEU A 23 0.76 1.61 -2.03
CA LEU A 23 1.12 2.91 -1.46
C LEU A 23 2.64 3.08 -1.34
N PHE A 24 3.34 2.11 -0.77
CA PHE A 24 4.79 2.16 -0.58
C PHE A 24 5.56 2.13 -1.89
N ASN A 25 5.08 1.40 -2.90
CA ASN A 25 5.67 1.46 -4.24
C ASN A 25 5.60 2.87 -4.85
N HIS A 26 4.46 3.55 -4.69
CA HIS A 26 4.32 4.95 -5.16
C HIS A 26 5.16 5.92 -4.32
N LEU A 27 5.28 5.67 -3.02
CA LEU A 27 6.11 6.46 -2.12
C LEU A 27 7.59 6.32 -2.47
N GLU A 28 8.10 5.10 -2.62
CA GLU A 28 9.49 4.83 -2.99
C GLU A 28 9.87 5.56 -4.28
N ASN A 29 9.04 5.46 -5.33
CA ASN A 29 9.24 6.17 -6.58
C ASN A 29 9.27 7.70 -6.41
N PHE A 30 8.46 8.25 -5.50
CA PHE A 30 8.47 9.69 -5.22
C PHE A 30 9.72 10.13 -4.44
N LEU A 31 10.25 9.27 -3.58
CA LEU A 31 11.41 9.56 -2.75
C LEU A 31 12.74 9.35 -3.49
N GLN A 32 12.77 8.53 -4.55
CA GLN A 32 14.00 8.23 -5.32
C GLN A 32 14.76 9.46 -5.81
N GLU A 33 14.07 10.57 -6.07
CA GLU A 33 14.68 11.82 -6.56
C GLU A 33 15.01 12.83 -5.45
N LYS A 34 14.74 12.50 -4.18
CA LYS A 34 14.86 13.44 -3.05
C LYS A 34 16.05 13.14 -2.15
N ASN A 35 16.79 14.17 -1.78
CA ASN A 35 17.86 14.07 -0.77
C ASN A 35 17.31 14.44 0.61
N LEU A 36 16.97 13.43 1.41
CA LEU A 36 16.35 13.58 2.72
C LEU A 36 17.38 13.37 3.82
N LYS A 37 17.95 14.47 4.34
CA LYS A 37 19.04 14.42 5.34
C LYS A 37 18.58 14.60 6.78
N THR A 38 17.33 15.02 6.98
CA THR A 38 16.78 15.34 8.30
C THR A 38 15.41 14.71 8.45
N GLN A 39 15.01 14.44 9.70
CA GLN A 39 13.68 13.94 10.02
C GLN A 39 12.58 14.85 9.47
N ALA A 40 12.71 16.17 9.68
CA ALA A 40 11.77 17.16 9.15
C ALA A 40 11.65 17.13 7.63
N ALA A 41 12.76 16.87 6.90
CA ALA A 41 12.69 16.73 5.44
C ALA A 41 11.91 15.48 5.02
N VAL A 42 12.05 14.37 5.77
CA VAL A 42 11.29 13.13 5.52
C VAL A 42 9.80 13.35 5.78
N GLU A 43 9.45 13.98 6.90
CA GLU A 43 8.06 14.30 7.27
C GLU A 43 7.40 15.19 6.22
N ASN A 44 8.04 16.31 5.85
CA ASN A 44 7.53 17.20 4.82
C ASN A 44 7.38 16.49 3.46
N ALA A 45 8.34 15.64 3.07
CA ALA A 45 8.24 14.89 1.83
C ALA A 45 7.07 13.88 1.84
N PHE A 46 6.78 13.28 3.00
CA PHE A 46 5.63 12.40 3.14
C PHE A 46 4.30 13.17 3.06
N GLU A 47 4.21 14.35 3.69
CA GLU A 47 3.05 15.24 3.57
C GLU A 47 2.83 15.67 2.11
N GLU A 48 3.87 16.17 1.43
CA GLU A 48 3.83 16.50 0.00
C GLU A 48 3.39 15.31 -0.87
N PHE A 49 3.86 14.11 -0.54
CA PHE A 49 3.47 12.90 -1.24
C PHE A 49 1.96 12.68 -1.13
N ILE A 50 1.41 12.70 0.08
CA ILE A 50 -0.02 12.48 0.34
C ILE A 50 -0.86 13.57 -0.33
N ASP A 51 -0.49 14.84 -0.18
CA ASP A 51 -1.23 15.97 -0.74
C ASP A 51 -1.23 15.98 -2.27
N SER A 52 -0.17 15.45 -2.89
CA SER A 52 -0.09 15.33 -4.35
C SER A 52 -0.91 14.18 -4.94
N ARG A 53 -1.46 13.26 -4.12
CA ARG A 53 -2.16 12.07 -4.61
C ARG A 53 -3.64 12.34 -4.82
N THR A 54 -4.14 11.84 -5.94
CA THR A 54 -5.57 11.91 -6.23
C THR A 54 -6.31 10.76 -5.53
N PRO A 55 -7.61 10.91 -5.22
CA PRO A 55 -8.43 9.83 -4.66
C PRO A 55 -8.39 8.54 -5.47
N GLU A 56 -8.19 8.64 -6.79
CA GLU A 56 -8.11 7.50 -7.71
C GLU A 56 -6.92 6.59 -7.39
N LEU A 57 -5.80 7.14 -6.88
CA LEU A 57 -4.65 6.32 -6.48
C LEU A 57 -5.04 5.36 -5.36
N TYR A 58 -5.70 5.84 -4.32
CA TYR A 58 -6.15 5.02 -3.19
C TYR A 58 -7.23 4.03 -3.62
N ASN A 59 -8.22 4.50 -4.40
CA ASN A 59 -9.30 3.67 -4.92
C ASN A 59 -8.75 2.50 -5.77
N THR A 60 -7.79 2.79 -6.64
CA THR A 60 -7.12 1.79 -7.47
C THR A 60 -6.37 0.77 -6.61
N GLY A 61 -5.66 1.23 -5.58
CA GLY A 61 -4.96 0.37 -4.63
C GLY A 61 -5.92 -0.62 -3.95
N ILE A 62 -7.03 -0.13 -3.39
CA ILE A 62 -8.02 -0.97 -2.71
C ILE A 62 -8.73 -1.93 -3.68
N LYS A 63 -9.17 -1.46 -4.86
CA LYS A 63 -9.85 -2.33 -5.84
C LYS A 63 -8.97 -3.48 -6.32
N LYS A 64 -7.66 -3.28 -6.43
CA LYS A 64 -6.71 -4.35 -6.80
C LYS A 64 -6.66 -5.49 -5.77
N LEU A 65 -7.11 -5.28 -4.54
CA LEU A 65 -7.11 -6.31 -3.49
C LEU A 65 -7.96 -7.52 -3.89
N VAL A 66 -9.11 -7.29 -4.51
CA VAL A 66 -10.02 -8.38 -4.95
C VAL A 66 -9.33 -9.29 -5.96
N LEU A 67 -8.66 -8.70 -6.95
CA LEU A 67 -7.94 -9.44 -7.98
C LEU A 67 -6.74 -10.21 -7.40
N ARG A 68 -5.98 -9.58 -6.50
CA ARG A 68 -4.81 -10.19 -5.85
C ARG A 68 -5.21 -11.34 -4.93
N SER A 69 -6.31 -11.19 -4.19
CA SER A 69 -6.86 -12.23 -3.33
C SER A 69 -7.30 -13.45 -4.13
N ARG A 70 -7.99 -13.25 -5.26
CA ARG A 70 -8.38 -14.34 -6.16
C ARG A 70 -7.16 -15.11 -6.69
N LYS A 71 -6.14 -14.40 -7.17
CA LYS A 71 -4.90 -15.02 -7.67
C LYS A 71 -4.18 -15.83 -6.59
N CYS A 72 -4.19 -15.35 -5.35
CA CYS A 72 -3.63 -16.08 -4.21
C CYS A 72 -4.37 -17.42 -3.98
N ILE A 73 -5.71 -17.39 -3.99
CA ILE A 73 -6.54 -18.60 -3.85
C ILE A 73 -6.26 -19.58 -5.00
N GLU A 74 -6.28 -19.11 -6.24
CA GLU A 74 -6.01 -19.94 -7.42
C GLU A 74 -4.65 -20.63 -7.35
N SER A 75 -3.63 -19.89 -6.90
CA SER A 75 -2.25 -20.42 -6.74
C SER A 75 -2.14 -21.46 -5.62
N ILE A 76 -2.98 -21.37 -4.59
CA ILE A 76 -3.05 -22.39 -3.51
C ILE A 76 -3.74 -23.65 -4.02
N THR A 77 -4.80 -23.51 -4.82
CA THR A 77 -5.59 -24.64 -5.35
C THR A 77 -4.97 -25.33 -6.56
N SER A 78 -3.91 -24.77 -7.15
CA SER A 78 -3.18 -25.38 -8.27
C SER A 78 -2.11 -26.41 -7.83
N PHE A 79 -2.00 -26.66 -6.52
CA PHE A 79 -1.23 -27.76 -5.93
C PHE A 79 -2.15 -28.92 -5.55
#